data_AF-A0A953DI11-F1
#
_entry.id   AF-A0A953DI11-F1
#
_cell.length_a   1.000
_cell.length_b   1.000
_cell.length_c   1.000
_cell.angle_alpha   90.00
_cell.angle_beta   90.00
_cell.angle_gamma   90.00
#
_symmetry.space_group_name_H-M   'P 1'
#
loop_
_entity.id
_entity.type
_entity.pdbx_description
1 polymer ?
#
loop_
_entity_poly.entity_id
_entity_poly.type
_entity_poly.pdbx_seq_one_letter_code
_entity_poly.pdbx_strand_id
1 'polypeptide(L)'
;MGGVAHLGRKVGALLALLCVSGCLDPGDPVLAVKDDDPPELVRTVPAEGELLDPAGAILVTFSERMDERSLRPGIWLAKGKDRIPTRVEVPPPDPLGIPEASQQEDVEYTVKVSGESALSPDTDYVLVLDPVLTDTEGNALVGPAGEGRQIVLGFHTSP
;
A
#
# COMPACT_ATOMS: atom_id res chain seq x y z
N MET A 1 85.79 15.40 -35.13
CA MET A 1 86.02 14.00 -35.57
C MET A 1 85.17 13.14 -34.65
N GLY A 2 84.07 12.49 -35.03
CA GLY A 2 83.61 12.03 -36.33
C GLY A 2 83.53 10.50 -36.30
N GLY A 3 82.30 9.94 -36.14
CA GLY A 3 81.95 8.51 -36.32
C GLY A 3 82.45 7.57 -35.22
N VAL A 4 81.82 6.43 -34.90
CA VAL A 4 81.04 5.54 -35.77
C VAL A 4 80.12 4.60 -34.97
N ALA A 5 78.99 4.29 -35.62
CA ALA A 5 78.30 3.00 -35.73
C ALA A 5 77.61 2.33 -34.52
N HIS A 6 76.28 2.54 -34.47
CA HIS A 6 75.24 1.54 -34.81
C HIS A 6 75.31 0.09 -34.31
N LEU A 7 74.18 -0.26 -33.65
CA LEU A 7 73.31 -1.40 -33.95
C LEU A 7 73.48 -2.69 -33.13
N GLY A 8 72.68 -2.79 -32.07
CA GLY A 8 72.24 -4.05 -31.47
C GLY A 8 70.72 -4.02 -31.30
N ARG A 9 70.02 -4.80 -32.12
CA ARG A 9 68.54 -4.90 -32.21
C ARG A 9 68.13 -6.23 -31.57
N LYS A 10 67.11 -6.23 -30.69
CA LYS A 10 66.02 -7.24 -30.50
C LYS A 10 65.48 -7.23 -29.05
N VAL A 11 64.24 -6.79 -28.82
CA VAL A 11 62.98 -7.59 -28.66
C VAL A 11 62.81 -8.16 -27.24
N GLY A 12 61.68 -7.82 -26.60
CA GLY A 12 61.15 -8.43 -25.37
C GLY A 12 60.53 -7.37 -24.45
N ALA A 13 59.31 -6.88 -24.66
CA ALA A 13 58.03 -7.51 -24.30
C ALA A 13 58.02 -8.03 -22.84
N LEU A 14 57.49 -7.23 -21.91
CA LEU A 14 56.45 -7.69 -20.99
C LEU A 14 55.74 -6.52 -20.30
N LEU A 15 54.55 -6.25 -20.83
CA LEU A 15 53.48 -5.50 -20.21
C LEU A 15 52.88 -6.40 -19.11
N ALA A 16 52.89 -5.98 -17.85
CA ALA A 16 52.20 -6.69 -16.76
C ALA A 16 51.39 -5.68 -15.94
N LEU A 17 50.34 -5.17 -16.60
CA LEU A 17 49.23 -4.44 -15.98
C LEU A 17 48.39 -5.49 -15.23
N LEU A 18 48.65 -5.69 -13.93
CA LEU A 18 47.78 -6.48 -13.05
C LEU A 18 46.53 -5.64 -12.71
N CYS A 19 45.70 -5.37 -13.71
CA CYS A 19 44.31 -5.01 -13.50
C CYS A 19 43.59 -6.32 -13.19
N VAL A 20 43.38 -6.59 -11.90
CA VAL A 20 42.49 -7.66 -11.46
C VAL A 20 41.09 -7.21 -11.87
N SER A 21 40.67 -7.62 -13.07
CA SER A 21 39.30 -7.53 -13.55
C SER A 21 38.44 -8.46 -12.72
N GLY A 22 38.15 -8.05 -11.48
CA GLY A 22 36.91 -8.43 -10.82
C GLY A 22 35.79 -7.74 -11.58
N CYS A 23 35.35 -8.33 -12.69
CA CYS A 23 34.00 -8.09 -13.15
C CYS A 23 33.10 -8.59 -12.03
N LEU A 24 32.72 -7.71 -11.10
CA LEU A 24 31.42 -7.87 -10.47
C LEU A 24 30.47 -7.92 -11.66
N ASP A 25 30.01 -9.12 -11.99
CA ASP A 25 28.73 -9.27 -12.65
C ASP A 25 27.76 -8.51 -11.75
N PRO A 26 27.15 -7.39 -12.17
CA PRO A 26 26.08 -6.81 -11.41
C PRO A 26 24.98 -7.87 -11.45
N GLY A 27 24.92 -8.70 -10.40
CA GLY A 27 23.89 -9.71 -10.27
C GLY A 27 22.58 -9.01 -10.58
N ASP A 28 21.81 -9.59 -11.51
CA ASP A 28 20.55 -9.02 -11.94
C ASP A 28 19.82 -8.53 -10.69
N PRO A 29 19.44 -7.25 -10.61
CA PRO A 29 18.65 -6.81 -9.50
C PRO A 29 17.38 -7.64 -9.56
N VAL A 30 17.25 -8.63 -8.67
CA VAL A 30 15.98 -9.32 -8.40
C VAL A 30 15.11 -8.32 -7.65
N LEU A 31 14.81 -7.21 -8.31
CA LEU A 31 13.72 -6.35 -7.95
C LEU A 31 12.52 -7.10 -8.48
N ALA A 32 11.72 -7.67 -7.57
CA ALA A 32 10.36 -8.02 -7.90
C ALA A 32 9.73 -6.80 -8.59
N VAL A 33 8.94 -7.04 -9.64
CA VAL A 33 8.18 -5.96 -10.27
C VAL A 33 7.34 -5.35 -9.15
N LYS A 34 7.53 -4.05 -8.92
CA LYS A 34 6.74 -3.32 -7.93
C LYS A 34 5.31 -3.25 -8.45
N ASP A 35 4.35 -3.58 -7.60
CA ASP A 35 2.94 -3.33 -7.90
C ASP A 35 2.64 -1.83 -7.83
N ASP A 36 2.01 -1.33 -8.88
CA ASP A 36 1.62 0.07 -9.05
C ASP A 36 0.09 0.21 -9.20
N ASP A 37 -0.67 -0.90 -9.09
CA ASP A 37 -2.12 -0.88 -9.12
C ASP A 37 -2.66 -0.36 -7.76
N PRO A 38 -3.56 0.64 -7.76
CA PRO A 38 -4.07 1.23 -6.52
C PRO A 38 -5.24 0.41 -5.93
N PRO A 39 -5.39 0.41 -4.59
CA PRO A 39 -6.55 -0.20 -3.97
C PRO A 39 -7.82 0.57 -4.32
N GLU A 40 -8.92 -0.18 -4.44
CA GLU A 40 -10.26 0.32 -4.69
C GLU A 40 -11.21 -0.05 -3.53
N LEU A 41 -12.22 0.79 -3.30
CA LEU A 41 -13.35 0.41 -2.45
C LEU A 41 -14.29 -0.50 -3.25
N VAL A 42 -14.41 -1.77 -2.82
CA VAL A 42 -15.28 -2.75 -3.47
C VAL A 42 -16.72 -2.61 -2.98
N ARG A 43 -16.94 -2.61 -1.65
CA ARG A 43 -18.27 -2.52 -1.05
C ARG A 43 -18.25 -2.12 0.42
N THR A 44 -19.43 -1.72 0.91
CA THR A 44 -19.72 -1.58 2.35
C THR A 44 -20.92 -2.43 2.75
N VAL A 45 -20.94 -2.89 4.01
CA VAL A 45 -22.11 -3.55 4.64
C VAL A 45 -22.33 -2.95 6.03
N PRO A 46 -23.47 -2.28 6.32
CA PRO A 46 -24.55 -1.96 5.38
C PRO A 46 -24.04 -1.15 4.17
N ALA A 47 -24.77 -1.20 3.06
CA ALA A 47 -24.45 -0.39 1.89
C ALA A 47 -24.79 1.10 2.16
N GLU A 48 -24.26 2.01 1.34
CA GLU A 48 -24.62 3.43 1.43
C GLU A 48 -26.14 3.62 1.34
N GLY A 49 -26.69 4.43 2.23
CA GLY A 49 -28.13 4.70 2.33
C GLY A 49 -28.93 3.63 3.08
N GLU A 50 -28.34 2.50 3.45
CA GLU A 50 -28.98 1.51 4.32
C GLU A 50 -28.88 1.89 5.81
N LEU A 51 -29.68 1.21 6.63
CA LEU A 51 -29.71 1.43 8.07
C LEU A 51 -28.48 0.86 8.76
N LEU A 52 -27.86 1.67 9.61
CA LEU A 52 -26.79 1.27 10.50
C LEU A 52 -27.34 1.02 11.92
N ASP A 53 -27.07 -0.14 12.50
CA ASP A 53 -27.36 -0.33 13.93
C ASP A 53 -26.48 0.63 14.76
N PRO A 54 -27.02 1.41 15.72
CA PRO A 54 -26.25 2.30 16.57
C PRO A 54 -25.06 1.64 17.30
N ALA A 55 -25.17 0.36 17.67
CA ALA A 55 -24.09 -0.44 18.26
C ALA A 55 -23.40 -1.35 17.24
N GLY A 56 -23.81 -1.28 15.98
CA GLY A 56 -23.27 -2.04 14.87
C GLY A 56 -21.95 -1.50 14.34
N ALA A 57 -21.58 -2.04 13.18
CA ALA A 57 -20.37 -1.65 12.48
C ALA A 57 -20.60 -1.68 10.97
N ILE A 58 -19.81 -0.91 10.26
CA ILE A 58 -19.71 -0.92 8.81
C ILE A 58 -18.54 -1.83 8.45
N LEU A 59 -18.81 -2.89 7.70
CA LEU A 59 -17.77 -3.67 7.04
C LEU A 59 -17.37 -2.93 5.77
N VAL A 60 -16.09 -2.64 5.61
CA VAL A 60 -15.53 -1.94 4.45
C VAL A 60 -14.58 -2.90 3.76
N THR A 61 -14.89 -3.27 2.52
CA THR A 61 -14.11 -4.22 1.73
C THR A 61 -13.36 -3.46 0.64
N PHE A 62 -12.03 -3.61 0.63
CA PHE A 62 -11.12 -3.11 -0.39
C PHE A 62 -10.76 -4.23 -1.38
N SER A 63 -10.29 -3.88 -2.58
CA SER A 63 -9.90 -4.83 -3.64
C SER A 63 -8.72 -5.72 -3.23
N GLU A 64 -7.89 -5.20 -2.35
CA GLU A 64 -6.60 -5.76 -1.97
C GLU A 64 -6.25 -5.40 -0.52
N ARG A 65 -5.10 -5.90 -0.07
CA ARG A 65 -4.63 -5.69 1.29
C ARG A 65 -4.15 -4.26 1.54
N MET A 66 -4.71 -3.64 2.58
CA MET A 66 -4.32 -2.30 3.00
C MET A 66 -3.13 -2.29 3.97
N ASP A 67 -2.27 -1.28 3.91
CA ASP A 67 -1.31 -1.00 4.99
C ASP A 67 -2.08 -0.59 6.24
N GLU A 68 -2.00 -1.43 7.28
CA GLU A 68 -2.70 -1.22 8.54
C GLU A 68 -2.38 0.12 9.23
N ARG A 69 -1.19 0.69 8.96
CA ARG A 69 -0.77 1.99 9.49
C ARG A 69 -1.57 3.14 8.87
N SER A 70 -2.08 2.96 7.65
CA SER A 70 -2.89 3.95 6.94
C SER A 70 -4.37 3.93 7.36
N LEU A 71 -4.88 2.77 7.82
CA LEU A 71 -6.30 2.57 8.13
C LEU A 71 -6.85 3.53 9.19
N ARG A 72 -6.20 3.61 10.36
CA ARG A 72 -6.67 4.46 11.47
C ARG A 72 -6.66 5.96 11.15
N PRO A 73 -5.61 6.54 10.56
CA PRO A 73 -5.66 7.95 10.17
C PRO A 73 -6.63 8.20 9.00
N GLY A 74 -6.80 7.24 8.08
CA GLY A 74 -7.57 7.41 6.85
C GLY A 74 -9.05 7.03 6.89
N ILE A 75 -9.53 6.39 7.97
CA ILE A 75 -10.95 6.00 8.13
C ILE A 75 -11.55 6.68 9.36
N TRP A 76 -12.70 7.33 9.18
CA TRP A 76 -13.49 7.83 10.32
C TRP A 76 -14.96 8.02 10.00
N LEU A 77 -15.77 8.04 11.06
CA LEU A 77 -17.16 8.50 11.02
C LEU A 77 -17.24 10.00 11.31
N ALA A 78 -18.18 10.70 10.68
CA ALA A 78 -18.52 12.07 11.02
C ALA A 78 -20.03 12.27 11.16
N LYS A 79 -20.42 13.20 12.03
CA LYS A 79 -21.79 13.68 12.22
C LYS A 79 -21.82 15.17 11.89
N GLY A 80 -22.34 15.53 10.72
CA GLY A 80 -22.22 16.90 10.21
C GLY A 80 -20.76 17.33 10.06
N LYS A 81 -20.28 18.23 10.93
CA LYS A 81 -18.89 18.71 10.94
C LYS A 81 -18.00 18.02 11.99
N ASP A 82 -18.60 17.22 12.87
CA ASP A 82 -17.91 16.64 14.01
C ASP A 82 -17.36 15.27 13.63
N ARG A 83 -16.05 15.06 13.84
CA ARG A 83 -15.42 13.73 13.71
C ARG A 83 -15.77 12.90 14.93
N ILE A 84 -16.25 11.68 14.70
CA ILE A 84 -16.63 10.74 15.75
C ILE A 84 -15.44 9.81 16.06
N PRO A 85 -15.09 9.59 17.35
CA PRO A 85 -14.11 8.59 17.73
C PRO A 85 -14.50 7.21 17.15
N THR A 86 -13.61 6.67 16.33
CA THR A 86 -13.89 5.48 15.50
C THR A 86 -12.89 4.38 15.83
N ARG A 87 -13.40 3.17 16.03
CA ARG A 87 -12.64 1.93 16.12
C ARG A 87 -12.60 1.27 14.74
N VAL A 88 -11.39 0.94 14.29
CA VAL A 88 -11.16 0.14 13.09
C VAL A 88 -10.55 -1.19 13.53
N GLU A 89 -11.24 -2.29 13.25
CA GLU A 89 -10.80 -3.65 13.52
C GLU A 89 -10.34 -4.29 12.21
N VAL A 90 -9.07 -4.71 12.16
CA VAL A 90 -8.48 -5.44 11.03
C VAL A 90 -8.78 -6.94 11.16
N PRO A 91 -8.88 -7.68 10.03
CA PRO A 91 -9.03 -9.12 10.09
C PRO A 91 -7.79 -9.77 10.75
N PRO A 92 -7.94 -10.92 11.42
CA PRO A 92 -6.81 -11.63 11.97
C PRO A 92 -5.83 -12.04 10.85
N PRO A 93 -4.52 -12.15 11.15
CA PRO A 93 -3.55 -12.64 10.18
C PRO A 93 -3.92 -14.07 9.74
N ASP A 94 -3.51 -14.44 8.52
CA ASP A 94 -3.77 -15.77 7.96
C ASP A 94 -3.31 -16.87 8.95
N PRO A 95 -4.22 -17.76 9.39
CA PRO A 95 -3.90 -18.81 10.35
C PRO A 95 -2.88 -19.83 9.83
N LEU A 96 -2.66 -19.90 8.51
CA LEU A 96 -1.67 -20.78 7.88
C LEU A 96 -0.26 -20.19 7.90
N GLY A 97 -0.09 -18.93 8.31
CA GLY A 97 1.21 -18.27 8.40
C GLY A 97 1.94 -18.23 7.06
N ILE A 98 1.19 -18.25 5.95
CA ILE A 98 1.75 -18.13 4.61
C ILE A 98 2.42 -16.75 4.54
N PRO A 99 3.74 -16.69 4.25
CA PRO A 99 4.46 -15.43 4.15
C PRO A 99 3.70 -14.45 3.26
N GLU A 100 3.66 -13.18 3.66
CA GLU A 100 2.94 -12.12 2.92
C GLU A 100 3.34 -12.09 1.44
N ALA A 101 4.61 -12.34 1.13
CA ALA A 101 5.17 -12.46 -0.21
C ALA A 101 4.62 -13.63 -1.07
N SER A 102 3.74 -14.46 -0.53
CA SER A 102 3.10 -15.60 -1.22
C SER A 102 1.57 -15.52 -1.24
N GLN A 103 0.99 -14.48 -0.65
CA GLN A 103 -0.43 -14.17 -0.81
C GLN A 103 -0.58 -13.36 -2.10
N GLN A 104 -1.55 -13.71 -2.94
CA GLN A 104 -1.90 -12.88 -4.09
C GLN A 104 -2.31 -11.49 -3.58
N GLU A 105 -1.76 -10.44 -4.20
CA GLU A 105 -1.95 -9.06 -3.76
C GLU A 105 -3.42 -8.61 -3.95
N ASP A 106 -4.13 -9.20 -4.93
CA ASP A 106 -5.55 -8.93 -5.25
C ASP A 106 -6.59 -9.68 -4.37
N VAL A 107 -6.31 -9.91 -3.09
CA VAL A 107 -7.30 -10.55 -2.19
C VAL A 107 -8.11 -9.48 -1.45
N GLU A 108 -9.44 -9.54 -1.59
CA GLU A 108 -10.36 -8.63 -0.91
C GLU A 108 -10.04 -8.51 0.59
N TYR A 109 -9.80 -7.29 1.05
CA TYR A 109 -9.47 -7.01 2.45
C TYR A 109 -10.62 -6.29 3.14
N THR A 110 -11.21 -6.94 4.14
CA THR A 110 -12.38 -6.40 4.85
C THR A 110 -12.03 -5.96 6.27
N VAL A 111 -12.20 -4.67 6.55
CA VAL A 111 -12.08 -4.10 7.90
C VAL A 111 -13.46 -3.81 8.48
N LYS A 112 -13.55 -3.74 9.80
CA LYS A 112 -14.78 -3.38 10.51
C LYS A 112 -14.62 -2.02 11.18
N VAL A 113 -15.54 -1.11 10.89
CA VAL A 113 -15.53 0.28 11.35
C VAL A 113 -16.73 0.52 12.26
N SER A 114 -16.50 1.01 13.47
CA SER A 114 -17.56 1.29 14.45
C SER A 114 -17.22 2.52 15.27
N GLY A 115 -18.23 3.11 15.93
CA GLY A 115 -17.95 4.12 16.96
C GLY A 115 -17.21 3.49 18.15
N GLU A 116 -16.34 4.24 18.82
CA GLU A 116 -15.76 3.79 20.10
C GLU A 116 -16.83 3.66 21.20
N SER A 117 -17.96 4.34 21.02
CA SER A 117 -19.21 4.18 21.77
C SER A 117 -20.36 4.03 20.78
N ALA A 118 -21.50 3.55 21.27
CA ALA A 118 -22.71 3.47 20.45
C ALA A 118 -23.04 4.83 19.84
N LEU A 119 -23.37 4.82 18.56
CA LEU A 119 -23.83 5.99 17.82
C LEU A 119 -25.18 6.43 18.37
N SER A 120 -25.52 7.71 18.21
CA SER A 120 -26.89 8.17 18.49
C SER A 120 -27.87 7.53 17.50
N PRO A 121 -29.02 6.99 17.94
CA PRO A 121 -30.06 6.49 17.04
C PRO A 121 -30.70 7.62 16.23
N ASP A 122 -31.43 7.26 15.15
CA ASP A 122 -32.15 8.20 14.27
C ASP A 122 -31.27 9.41 13.85
N THR A 123 -30.02 9.14 13.50
CA THR A 123 -29.00 10.15 13.20
C THR A 123 -28.24 9.79 11.93
N ASP A 124 -28.01 10.80 11.09
CA ASP A 124 -27.16 10.65 9.91
C ASP A 124 -25.67 10.75 10.27
N TYR A 125 -24.90 9.79 9.79
CA TYR A 125 -23.45 9.77 9.82
C TYR A 125 -22.92 9.60 8.40
N VAL A 126 -21.67 10.04 8.21
CA VAL A 126 -20.91 9.72 7.01
C VAL A 126 -19.67 8.91 7.39
N LEU A 127 -19.42 7.83 6.65
CA LEU A 127 -18.12 7.19 6.63
C LEU A 127 -17.23 7.94 5.65
N VAL A 128 -16.03 8.23 6.08
CA VAL A 128 -15.05 8.97 5.30
C VAL A 128 -13.81 8.10 5.12
N LEU A 129 -13.42 7.89 3.86
CA LEU A 129 -12.20 7.19 3.46
C LEU A 129 -11.29 8.19 2.76
N ASP A 130 -10.15 8.49 3.36
CA ASP A 130 -9.21 9.50 2.89
C ASP A 130 -8.12 8.90 1.99
N PRO A 131 -7.62 9.63 0.98
CA PRO A 131 -6.53 9.16 0.11
C PRO A 131 -5.20 8.88 0.81
N VAL A 132 -5.05 9.20 2.10
CA VAL A 132 -3.94 8.71 2.92
C VAL A 132 -3.96 7.18 3.10
N LEU A 133 -5.09 6.53 2.82
CA LEU A 133 -5.20 5.08 2.77
C LEU A 133 -4.35 4.53 1.64
N THR A 134 -3.50 3.56 1.95
CA THR A 134 -2.62 2.90 0.99
C THR A 134 -2.67 1.39 1.14
N ASP A 135 -2.35 0.69 0.07
CA ASP A 135 -1.98 -0.73 0.11
C ASP A 135 -0.61 -0.94 0.80
N THR A 136 -0.12 -2.18 0.78
CA THR A 136 1.20 -2.55 1.33
C THR A 136 2.39 -2.04 0.51
N GLU A 137 2.21 -1.71 -0.76
CA GLU A 137 3.24 -1.21 -1.69
C GLU A 137 3.29 0.34 -1.77
N GLY A 138 2.35 0.99 -1.09
CA GLY A 138 2.21 2.43 -0.94
C GLY A 138 1.34 3.10 -2.01
N ASN A 139 0.57 2.36 -2.80
CA ASN A 139 -0.36 2.96 -3.75
C ASN A 139 -1.59 3.48 -3.00
N ALA A 140 -2.02 4.69 -3.34
CA ALA A 140 -3.10 5.38 -2.63
C ALA A 140 -4.47 4.91 -3.09
N LEU A 141 -5.42 4.81 -2.16
CA LEU A 141 -6.83 4.55 -2.45
C LEU A 141 -7.35 5.55 -3.48
N VAL A 142 -7.91 5.02 -4.56
CA VAL A 142 -8.59 5.81 -5.58
C VAL A 142 -10.10 5.71 -5.41
N GLY A 143 -10.79 6.84 -5.60
CA GLY A 143 -12.24 6.86 -5.63
C GLY A 143 -12.79 6.18 -6.90
N PRO A 144 -14.12 5.97 -6.99
CA PRO A 144 -14.77 5.30 -8.13
C PRO A 144 -14.60 6.01 -9.49
N ALA A 145 -14.02 7.20 -9.53
CA ALA A 145 -13.65 7.93 -10.75
C ALA A 145 -12.14 7.87 -11.06
N GLY A 146 -11.37 7.06 -10.33
CA GLY A 146 -9.89 7.03 -10.40
C GLY A 146 -9.23 8.30 -9.83
N GLU A 147 -9.98 9.15 -9.14
CA GLU A 147 -9.44 10.37 -8.53
C GLU A 147 -8.97 10.08 -7.09
N GLY A 148 -7.78 10.57 -6.72
CA GLY A 148 -7.25 10.55 -5.34
C GLY A 148 -8.00 11.55 -4.45
N ARG A 149 -9.30 11.34 -4.31
CA ARG A 149 -10.22 12.17 -3.52
C ARG A 149 -10.86 11.32 -2.45
N GLN A 150 -11.28 11.99 -1.40
CA GLN A 150 -12.00 11.38 -0.30
C GLN A 150 -13.29 10.73 -0.80
N ILE A 151 -13.51 9.47 -0.39
CA ILE A 151 -14.77 8.76 -0.57
C ILE A 151 -15.63 9.04 0.66
N VAL A 152 -16.87 9.47 0.44
CA VAL A 152 -17.82 9.82 1.52
C VAL A 152 -19.10 9.03 1.28
N LEU A 153 -19.50 8.23 2.26
CA LEU A 153 -20.67 7.34 2.18
C LEU A 153 -21.64 7.65 3.31
N GLY A 154 -22.92 7.89 2.97
CA GLY A 154 -23.95 8.24 3.95
C GLY A 154 -24.64 7.04 4.60
N PHE A 155 -24.88 7.12 5.90
CA PHE A 155 -25.61 6.12 6.69
C PHE A 155 -26.59 6.79 7.65
N HIS A 156 -27.76 6.19 7.80
CA HIS A 156 -28.74 6.60 8.80
C HIS A 156 -28.83 5.50 9.87
N THR A 157 -28.71 5.86 11.15
CA THR A 157 -28.81 4.86 12.21
C THR A 157 -30.26 4.47 12.50
N SER A 158 -30.53 3.21 12.80
CA SER A 158 -31.87 2.78 13.20
C SER A 158 -32.35 3.48 14.49
N PRO A 159 -33.68 3.51 14.73
CA PRO A 159 -34.26 4.04 15.97
C PRO A 159 -33.81 3.31 17.24
#